data_AF-A0A7X9XSD8-F1
#
_entry.id   AF-A0A7X9XSD8-F1
#
_cell.length_a   1.000
_cell.length_b   1.000
_cell.length_c   1.000
_cell.angle_alpha   90.00
_cell.angle_beta   90.00
_cell.angle_gamma   90.00
#
_symmetry.space_group_name_H-M   'P 1'
#
loop_
_entity.id
_entity.type
_entity.pdbx_description
1 polymer ?
#
loop_
_entity_poly.entity_id
_entity_poly.type
_entity_poly.pdbx_seq_one_letter_code
_entity_poly.pdbx_strand_id
1 'polypeptide(L)'
;MTNSSNLPAPHQHTPDQQAKDQGVHQLPQPTSTLADHYRSACGEELALISTFYRHPVVARSIRPGALDHTITLPDTDGVTATIRTHRVRVPAGLVRDLSLRYPEYLMLGGNPVYLFTASIPVELHDDQPTPLAGPVHARAIAEALHDARDVANIHPNGADPASGAFRFSWIGDREGRVFTSPPELFTPRSRAA
;
A
#
# COMPACT_ATOMS: atom_id res chain seq x y z
N MET A 1 67.22 50.92 -7.46
CA MET A 1 66.52 52.22 -7.36
C MET A 1 65.14 52.05 -7.96
N THR A 2 64.16 52.60 -7.26
CA THR A 2 62.71 52.42 -7.38
C THR A 2 62.07 53.31 -8.44
N ASN A 3 60.76 53.06 -8.65
CA ASN A 3 59.71 53.95 -9.16
C ASN A 3 59.52 53.97 -10.68
N SER A 4 58.30 53.96 -11.24
CA SER A 4 56.95 54.00 -10.68
C SER A 4 55.93 53.89 -11.83
N SER A 5 54.74 53.34 -11.53
CA SER A 5 53.42 53.86 -11.99
C SER A 5 53.10 53.78 -13.50
N ASN A 6 51.86 53.66 -13.98
CA ASN A 6 50.53 53.61 -13.38
C ASN A 6 49.53 53.16 -14.46
N LEU A 7 48.48 52.48 -13.99
CA LEU A 7 47.10 52.45 -14.51
C LEU A 7 46.77 51.64 -15.78
N PRO A 8 45.87 50.65 -15.65
CA PRO A 8 45.03 50.13 -16.72
C PRO A 8 43.65 50.83 -16.75
N ALA A 9 43.04 50.86 -17.93
CA ALA A 9 41.64 51.18 -18.14
C ALA A 9 41.18 50.43 -19.42
N PRO A 10 39.87 50.24 -19.68
CA PRO A 10 38.84 49.69 -18.79
C PRO A 10 37.85 48.73 -19.52
N HIS A 11 36.99 48.05 -18.76
CA HIS A 11 35.75 47.33 -19.17
C HIS A 11 35.95 45.97 -19.90
N GLN A 12 35.45 44.82 -19.43
CA GLN A 12 34.09 44.54 -18.97
C GLN A 12 34.10 43.59 -17.76
N HIS A 13 33.62 44.07 -16.62
CA HIS A 13 33.09 43.23 -15.55
C HIS A 13 31.58 43.18 -15.75
N THR A 14 31.05 41.97 -15.96
CA THR A 14 29.62 41.70 -15.71
C THR A 14 29.47 41.49 -14.20
N PRO A 15 28.71 42.32 -13.48
CA PRO A 15 28.37 42.07 -12.09
C PRO A 15 27.15 41.13 -12.01
N ASP A 16 26.92 40.61 -10.81
CA ASP A 16 25.75 39.85 -10.37
C ASP A 16 25.80 38.32 -10.52
N GLN A 17 26.91 37.73 -10.07
CA GLN A 17 26.83 36.53 -9.25
C GLN A 17 26.90 36.94 -7.78
N GLN A 18 26.02 36.36 -6.96
CA GLN A 18 25.86 36.53 -5.50
C GLN A 18 24.84 37.57 -5.05
N ALA A 19 23.56 37.21 -5.12
CA ALA A 19 22.72 37.02 -3.94
C ALA A 19 21.27 36.79 -4.36
N LYS A 20 20.80 35.55 -4.18
CA LYS A 20 19.41 35.10 -4.03
C LYS A 20 19.37 33.65 -4.47
N ASP A 21 18.77 32.73 -3.77
CA ASP A 21 18.13 32.73 -2.47
C ASP A 21 17.94 31.23 -2.25
N GLN A 22 18.30 30.73 -1.08
CA GLN A 22 17.84 29.44 -0.54
C GLN A 22 17.71 28.31 -1.57
N GLY A 23 18.71 27.42 -1.59
CA GLY A 23 18.45 26.02 -1.88
C GLY A 23 17.40 25.51 -0.90
N VAL A 24 16.13 25.76 -1.20
CA VAL A 24 15.02 24.94 -0.74
C VAL A 24 15.43 23.57 -1.20
N HIS A 25 15.82 22.73 -0.24
CA HIS A 25 15.88 21.30 -0.44
C HIS A 25 14.63 20.94 -1.23
N GLN A 26 14.79 20.67 -2.54
CA GLN A 26 13.81 19.89 -3.26
C GLN A 26 13.82 18.57 -2.51
N LEU A 27 12.89 18.46 -1.56
CA LEU A 27 12.46 17.19 -1.03
C LEU A 27 12.35 16.27 -2.23
N PRO A 28 12.98 15.08 -2.20
CA PRO A 28 12.82 14.13 -3.28
C PRO A 28 11.32 14.01 -3.52
N GLN A 29 10.86 14.39 -4.72
CA GLN A 29 9.50 14.08 -5.13
C GLN A 29 9.34 12.59 -4.87
N PRO A 30 8.34 12.16 -4.08
CA PRO A 30 8.13 10.74 -3.90
C PRO A 30 7.88 10.19 -5.30
N THR A 31 8.78 9.31 -5.76
CA THR A 31 8.54 8.47 -6.93
C THR A 31 7.14 7.93 -6.78
N SER A 32 6.21 8.31 -7.67
CA SER A 32 4.83 7.84 -7.58
C SER A 32 4.90 6.32 -7.56
N THR A 33 4.56 5.72 -6.44
CA THR A 33 4.53 4.28 -6.35
C THR A 33 3.39 3.79 -7.24
N LEU A 34 3.49 2.60 -7.82
CA LEU A 34 2.41 2.03 -8.63
C LEU A 34 1.06 2.03 -7.86
N ALA A 35 1.13 1.92 -6.52
CA ALA A 35 0.00 2.08 -5.62
C ALA A 35 -0.61 3.49 -5.64
N ASP A 36 0.20 4.55 -5.71
CA ASP A 36 -0.28 5.94 -5.82
C ASP A 36 -1.00 6.17 -7.14
N HIS A 37 -0.48 5.60 -8.23
CA HIS A 37 -1.13 5.64 -9.52
C HIS A 37 -2.49 4.94 -9.50
N TYR A 38 -2.58 3.73 -8.94
CA TYR A 38 -3.87 3.03 -8.79
C TYR A 38 -4.84 3.74 -7.85
N ARG A 39 -4.36 4.37 -6.78
CA ARG A 39 -5.22 5.17 -5.91
C ARG A 39 -5.83 6.35 -6.66
N SER A 40 -5.08 6.97 -7.58
CA SER A 40 -5.57 8.07 -8.40
C SER A 40 -6.52 7.60 -9.50
N ALA A 41 -6.22 6.48 -10.17
CA ALA A 41 -6.94 6.02 -11.35
C ALA A 41 -8.18 5.17 -11.02
N CYS A 42 -8.15 4.41 -9.93
CA CYS A 42 -9.19 3.44 -9.53
C CYS A 42 -9.84 3.81 -8.18
N GLY A 43 -9.87 5.11 -7.84
CA GLY A 43 -10.25 5.56 -6.50
C GLY A 43 -11.67 5.14 -6.08
N GLU A 44 -12.62 5.15 -7.00
CA GLU A 44 -14.01 4.77 -6.74
C GLU A 44 -14.15 3.26 -6.50
N GLU A 45 -13.49 2.45 -7.33
CA GLU A 45 -13.46 1.00 -7.22
C GLU A 45 -12.77 0.56 -5.93
N LEU A 46 -11.65 1.19 -5.56
CA LEU A 46 -10.93 0.93 -4.31
C LEU A 46 -11.77 1.33 -3.08
N ALA A 47 -12.55 2.41 -3.16
CA ALA A 47 -13.47 2.82 -2.10
C ALA A 47 -14.62 1.80 -1.94
N LEU A 48 -15.13 1.26 -3.04
CA LEU A 48 -16.14 0.21 -3.04
C LEU A 48 -15.61 -1.09 -2.41
N ILE A 49 -14.42 -1.55 -2.83
CA ILE A 49 -13.74 -2.71 -2.23
C ILE A 49 -13.54 -2.51 -0.73
N SER A 50 -13.15 -1.29 -0.34
CA SER A 50 -12.97 -0.92 1.07
C SER A 50 -14.25 -1.06 1.88
N THR A 51 -15.37 -0.65 1.29
CA THR A 51 -16.69 -0.81 1.89
C THR A 51 -17.03 -2.28 2.13
N PHE A 52 -16.73 -3.17 1.17
CA PHE A 52 -17.06 -4.59 1.28
C PHE A 52 -16.37 -5.31 2.45
N TYR A 53 -15.12 -4.97 2.77
CA TYR A 53 -14.45 -5.59 3.93
C TYR A 53 -14.84 -4.93 5.26
N ARG A 54 -15.16 -3.63 5.28
CA ARG A 54 -15.66 -2.93 6.50
C ARG A 54 -17.08 -3.34 6.86
N HIS A 55 -17.91 -3.64 5.86
CA HIS A 55 -19.31 -4.00 6.03
C HIS A 55 -19.66 -5.23 5.18
N PRO A 56 -19.19 -6.43 5.58
CA PRO A 56 -19.51 -7.66 4.88
C PRO A 56 -21.03 -7.88 4.90
N VAL A 57 -21.59 -8.08 3.71
CA VAL A 57 -23.02 -8.35 3.53
C VAL A 57 -23.26 -9.86 3.61
N VAL A 58 -24.42 -10.26 4.12
CA VAL A 58 -24.87 -11.66 4.25
C VAL A 58 -24.78 -12.43 2.93
N ALA A 59 -24.84 -11.74 1.77
CA ALA A 59 -24.72 -12.33 0.45
C ALA A 59 -23.46 -13.21 0.27
N ARG A 60 -22.35 -12.90 0.94
CA ARG A 60 -21.12 -13.72 0.91
C ARG A 60 -21.27 -15.10 1.53
N SER A 61 -22.13 -15.24 2.54
CA SER A 61 -22.41 -16.53 3.18
C SER A 61 -23.24 -17.45 2.30
N ILE A 62 -23.97 -16.88 1.33
CA ILE A 62 -24.93 -17.58 0.47
C ILE A 62 -24.31 -17.92 -0.89
N ARG A 63 -23.46 -17.03 -1.42
CA ARG A 63 -22.81 -17.22 -2.73
C ARG A 63 -21.32 -16.91 -2.63
N PRO A 64 -20.44 -17.91 -2.70
CA PRO A 64 -19.00 -17.70 -2.87
C PRO A 64 -18.74 -16.80 -4.09
N GLY A 65 -17.90 -15.79 -3.93
CA GLY A 65 -17.63 -14.78 -4.96
C GLY A 65 -18.60 -13.60 -5.00
N ALA A 66 -19.65 -13.60 -4.16
CA ALA A 66 -20.44 -12.39 -3.97
C ALA A 66 -19.58 -11.26 -3.40
N LEU A 67 -19.62 -10.08 -4.03
CA LEU A 67 -18.77 -8.93 -3.72
C LEU A 67 -17.27 -9.13 -4.03
N ASP A 68 -16.92 -10.08 -4.90
CA ASP A 68 -15.66 -9.99 -5.64
C ASP A 68 -15.79 -8.78 -6.59
N HIS A 69 -14.73 -7.99 -6.70
CA HIS A 69 -14.74 -6.81 -7.55
C HIS A 69 -13.58 -6.85 -8.53
N THR A 70 -13.90 -6.82 -9.82
CA THR A 70 -12.91 -6.82 -10.89
C THR A 70 -12.69 -5.40 -11.37
N ILE A 71 -11.42 -4.98 -11.38
CA ILE A 71 -10.98 -3.69 -11.92
C ILE A 71 -10.12 -3.93 -13.15
N THR A 72 -10.19 -3.01 -14.11
CA THR A 72 -9.22 -2.95 -15.22
C THR A 72 -8.07 -2.06 -14.77
N LEU A 73 -6.83 -2.54 -14.92
CA LEU A 73 -5.67 -1.77 -14.49
C LEU A 73 -5.34 -0.69 -15.54
N PRO A 74 -5.04 0.54 -15.11
CA PRO A 74 -4.66 1.63 -16.02
C PRO A 74 -3.29 1.35 -16.66
N ASP A 75 -3.09 1.91 -17.85
CA ASP A 75 -1.83 1.84 -18.61
C ASP A 75 -1.34 0.40 -18.89
N THR A 76 -2.26 -0.57 -18.83
CA THR A 76 -2.02 -1.98 -19.13
C THR A 76 -3.12 -2.49 -20.04
N ASP A 77 -2.78 -2.82 -21.28
CA ASP A 77 -3.73 -3.37 -22.23
C ASP A 77 -4.21 -4.75 -21.76
N GLY A 78 -5.52 -4.87 -21.52
CA GLY A 78 -6.18 -6.15 -21.20
C GLY A 78 -5.86 -6.75 -19.83
N VAL A 79 -5.25 -6.02 -18.89
CA VAL A 79 -4.98 -6.56 -17.55
C VAL A 79 -6.13 -6.22 -16.59
N THR A 80 -6.67 -7.26 -15.96
CA THR A 80 -7.70 -7.12 -14.93
C THR A 80 -7.22 -7.71 -13.61
N ALA A 81 -7.73 -7.17 -12.52
CA ALA A 81 -7.50 -7.72 -11.18
C ALA A 81 -8.85 -7.92 -10.49
N THR A 82 -9.11 -9.14 -10.03
CA THR A 82 -10.29 -9.41 -9.21
C THR A 82 -9.88 -9.36 -7.75
N ILE A 83 -10.50 -8.52 -6.93
CA ILE A 83 -10.20 -8.40 -5.51
C ILE A 83 -11.28 -9.10 -4.71
N ARG A 84 -10.88 -10.14 -3.99
CA ARG A 84 -11.71 -10.83 -3.01
C ARG A 84 -11.25 -10.46 -1.61
N THR A 85 -12.18 -9.98 -0.81
CA THR A 85 -11.86 -9.58 0.57
C THR A 85 -12.51 -10.53 1.57
N HIS A 86 -11.95 -10.62 2.76
CA HIS A 86 -12.52 -11.39 3.85
C HIS A 86 -12.05 -10.80 5.18
N ARG A 87 -12.86 -11.00 6.23
CA ARG A 87 -12.48 -10.59 7.58
C ARG A 87 -12.91 -11.62 8.61
N VAL A 88 -12.11 -11.76 9.66
CA VAL A 88 -12.41 -12.59 10.82
C VAL A 88 -12.15 -11.79 12.08
N ARG A 89 -12.99 -11.96 13.10
CA ARG A 89 -12.76 -11.34 14.41
C ARG A 89 -11.54 -11.98 15.07
N VAL A 90 -10.60 -11.16 15.54
CA VAL A 90 -9.43 -11.60 16.31
C VAL A 90 -9.89 -12.02 17.72
N PRO A 91 -9.44 -13.18 18.24
CA PRO A 91 -9.78 -13.60 19.59
C PRO A 91 -9.33 -12.58 20.65
N ALA A 92 -10.16 -12.34 21.67
CA ALA A 92 -9.87 -11.34 22.70
C ALA A 92 -8.57 -11.62 23.47
N GLY A 93 -8.22 -12.90 23.68
CA GLY A 93 -6.93 -13.29 24.27
C GLY A 93 -5.74 -12.82 23.43
N LEU A 94 -5.79 -12.98 22.11
CA LEU A 94 -4.73 -12.53 21.21
C LEU A 94 -4.65 -10.99 21.18
N VAL A 95 -5.78 -10.28 21.21
CA VAL A 95 -5.80 -8.81 21.31
C VAL A 95 -5.13 -8.36 22.62
N ARG A 96 -5.42 -9.03 23.74
CA ARG A 96 -4.78 -8.75 25.03
C ARG A 96 -3.26 -9.00 24.96
N ASP A 97 -2.81 -10.08 24.34
CA ASP A 97 -1.39 -10.39 24.20
C ASP A 97 -0.67 -9.37 23.32
N LEU A 98 -1.32 -8.90 22.25
CA LEU A 98 -0.81 -7.80 21.41
C LEU A 98 -0.71 -6.50 22.20
N SER A 99 -1.67 -6.20 23.05
CA SER A 99 -1.69 -4.99 23.87
C SER A 99 -0.54 -4.89 24.88
N LEU A 100 0.12 -6.00 25.21
CA LEU A 100 1.32 -6.00 26.05
C LEU A 100 2.55 -5.43 25.32
N ARG A 101 2.54 -5.45 23.98
CA ARG A 101 3.66 -4.99 23.14
C ARG A 101 3.33 -3.74 22.34
N TYR A 102 2.05 -3.53 22.03
CA TYR A 102 1.55 -2.49 21.13
C TYR A 102 0.46 -1.68 21.85
N PRO A 103 0.77 -0.50 22.42
CA PRO A 103 -0.15 0.29 23.25
C PRO A 103 -1.46 0.68 22.57
N GLU A 104 -1.48 0.82 21.24
CA GLU A 104 -2.68 1.14 20.46
C GLU A 104 -3.81 0.10 20.64
N TYR A 105 -3.47 -1.15 20.95
CA TYR A 105 -4.46 -2.19 21.23
C TYR A 105 -5.10 -2.04 22.62
N LEU A 106 -4.43 -1.42 23.59
CA LEU A 106 -5.04 -1.07 24.89
C LEU A 106 -6.09 0.04 24.73
N MET A 107 -5.84 0.98 23.82
CA MET A 107 -6.72 2.12 23.57
C MET A 107 -8.06 1.72 22.92
N LEU A 108 -8.20 0.46 22.50
CA LEU A 108 -9.43 -0.05 21.88
C LEU A 108 -10.58 -0.21 22.87
N GLY A 109 -10.34 -0.27 24.17
CA GLY A 109 -11.42 -0.27 25.18
C GLY A 109 -12.42 -1.42 25.02
N GLY A 110 -11.98 -2.58 24.51
CA GLY A 110 -12.85 -3.74 24.24
C GLY A 110 -13.53 -3.74 22.87
N ASN A 111 -13.26 -2.73 22.02
CA ASN A 111 -13.72 -2.73 20.64
C ASN A 111 -13.18 -3.95 19.87
N PRO A 112 -14.00 -4.56 18.99
CA PRO A 112 -13.59 -5.74 18.25
C PRO A 112 -12.49 -5.39 17.23
N VAL A 113 -11.48 -6.26 17.21
CA VAL A 113 -10.38 -6.25 16.24
C VAL A 113 -10.63 -7.32 15.19
N TYR A 114 -10.25 -7.05 13.95
CA TYR A 114 -10.43 -7.95 12.82
C TYR A 114 -9.11 -8.20 12.11
N LEU A 115 -8.92 -9.45 11.70
CA LEU A 115 -7.95 -9.85 10.70
C LEU A 115 -8.64 -9.70 9.34
N PHE A 116 -8.12 -8.81 8.51
CA PHE A 116 -8.55 -8.62 7.14
C PHE A 116 -7.62 -9.35 6.19
N THR A 117 -8.19 -9.89 5.12
CA THR A 117 -7.44 -10.56 4.06
C THR A 117 -7.96 -10.10 2.70
N ALA A 118 -7.06 -9.79 1.78
CA ALA A 118 -7.37 -9.54 0.37
C ALA A 118 -6.64 -10.57 -0.49
N SER A 119 -7.38 -11.26 -1.36
CA SER A 119 -6.87 -12.18 -2.36
C SER A 119 -7.04 -11.54 -3.72
N ILE A 120 -5.96 -11.39 -4.47
CA ILE A 120 -5.89 -10.59 -5.71
C ILE A 120 -5.31 -11.46 -6.83
N PRO A 121 -6.15 -12.22 -7.56
CA PRO A 121 -5.79 -12.72 -8.88
C PRO A 121 -5.64 -11.55 -9.87
N VAL A 122 -4.55 -11.57 -10.64
CA VAL A 122 -4.29 -10.65 -11.75
C VAL A 122 -4.26 -11.47 -13.03
N GLU A 123 -5.13 -11.16 -13.97
CA GLU A 123 -5.32 -11.88 -15.23
C GLU A 123 -4.94 -10.98 -16.41
N LEU A 124 -4.10 -11.50 -17.30
CA LEU A 124 -3.76 -10.87 -18.59
C LEU A 124 -4.72 -11.42 -19.65
N HIS A 125 -5.46 -10.57 -20.37
CA HIS A 125 -6.34 -10.99 -21.47
C HIS A 125 -5.59 -11.30 -22.77
N ASP A 126 -4.28 -10.99 -22.88
CA ASP A 126 -3.47 -11.26 -24.07
C ASP A 126 -2.28 -12.20 -23.80
N ASP A 127 -1.91 -12.96 -24.82
CA ASP A 127 -0.82 -13.96 -24.90
C ASP A 127 0.61 -13.38 -24.72
N GLN A 128 0.78 -12.16 -24.20
CA GLN A 128 2.11 -11.64 -23.86
C GLN A 128 2.45 -11.91 -22.39
N PRO A 129 3.39 -12.85 -22.12
CA PRO A 129 3.72 -13.22 -20.78
C PRO A 129 4.69 -12.19 -20.24
N THR A 130 4.24 -11.36 -19.30
CA THR A 130 5.15 -10.86 -18.26
C THR A 130 4.77 -11.53 -16.95
N PRO A 131 5.26 -12.75 -16.66
CA PRO A 131 4.86 -13.52 -15.48
C PRO A 131 5.20 -12.82 -14.16
N LEU A 132 6.13 -11.85 -14.20
CA LEU A 132 6.60 -11.08 -13.06
C LEU A 132 5.71 -9.87 -12.72
N ALA A 133 4.78 -9.47 -13.60
CA ALA A 133 3.92 -8.31 -13.39
C ALA A 133 2.81 -8.59 -12.37
N GLY A 134 2.23 -9.80 -12.38
CA GLY A 134 1.12 -10.20 -11.49
C GLY A 134 1.37 -9.94 -10.00
N PRO A 135 2.46 -10.43 -9.39
CA PRO A 135 2.76 -10.16 -7.98
C PRO A 135 2.97 -8.66 -7.68
N VAL A 136 3.59 -7.92 -8.60
CA VAL A 136 3.84 -6.48 -8.46
C VAL A 136 2.54 -5.70 -8.47
N HIS A 137 1.66 -5.98 -9.44
CA HIS A 137 0.34 -5.38 -9.54
C HIS A 137 -0.54 -5.75 -8.33
N ALA A 138 -0.56 -7.02 -7.93
CA ALA A 138 -1.32 -7.46 -6.77
C ALA A 138 -0.87 -6.74 -5.49
N ARG A 139 0.45 -6.58 -5.29
CA ARG A 139 0.99 -5.82 -4.17
C ARG A 139 0.59 -4.34 -4.25
N ALA A 140 0.75 -3.70 -5.41
CA ALA A 140 0.39 -2.30 -5.58
C ALA A 140 -1.11 -2.03 -5.34
N ILE A 141 -1.99 -2.92 -5.78
CA ILE A 141 -3.44 -2.84 -5.51
C ILE A 141 -3.70 -2.98 -4.01
N ALA A 142 -3.07 -3.95 -3.34
CA ALA A 142 -3.20 -4.11 -1.91
C ALA A 142 -2.77 -2.84 -1.16
N GLU A 143 -1.66 -2.22 -1.55
CA GLU A 143 -1.19 -0.96 -0.97
C GLU A 143 -2.11 0.23 -1.29
N ALA A 144 -2.70 0.28 -2.49
CA ALA A 144 -3.62 1.33 -2.91
C ALA A 144 -4.93 1.34 -2.10
N LEU A 145 -5.33 0.21 -1.52
CA LEU A 145 -6.48 0.11 -0.60
C LEU A 145 -6.25 0.83 0.74
N HIS A 146 -5.03 1.30 1.02
CA HIS A 146 -4.63 1.87 2.29
C HIS A 146 -3.97 3.25 2.14
N ASP A 147 -3.99 4.00 3.23
CA ASP A 147 -3.16 5.19 3.38
C ASP A 147 -1.68 4.79 3.34
N ALA A 148 -0.82 5.66 2.81
CA ALA A 148 0.62 5.39 2.68
C ALA A 148 1.29 5.02 4.03
N ARG A 149 0.80 5.56 5.15
CA ARG A 149 1.30 5.26 6.50
C ARG A 149 0.98 3.84 6.97
N ASP A 150 -0.05 3.22 6.40
CA ASP A 150 -0.57 1.93 6.84
C ASP A 150 0.00 0.76 6.02
N VAL A 151 0.60 1.06 4.86
CA VAL A 151 1.20 0.09 3.92
C VAL A 151 2.23 -0.83 4.59
N ALA A 152 2.99 -0.31 5.55
CA ALA A 152 3.99 -1.09 6.29
C ALA A 152 3.39 -2.24 7.13
N ASN A 153 2.10 -2.16 7.45
CA ASN A 153 1.37 -3.16 8.23
C ASN A 153 0.60 -4.16 7.35
N ILE A 154 0.80 -4.11 6.03
CA ILE A 154 0.20 -5.03 5.07
C ILE A 154 1.17 -6.16 4.77
N HIS A 155 0.85 -7.36 5.23
CA HIS A 155 1.73 -8.52 5.11
C HIS A 155 1.37 -9.39 3.91
N PRO A 156 2.35 -9.84 3.12
CA PRO A 156 2.14 -10.89 2.14
C PRO A 156 1.98 -12.25 2.85
N ASN A 157 0.92 -12.98 2.49
CA ASN A 157 0.57 -14.28 3.08
C ASN A 157 0.72 -15.43 2.08
N GLY A 158 1.53 -15.20 1.04
CA GLY A 158 1.74 -16.13 -0.06
C GLY A 158 0.53 -16.22 -0.99
N ALA A 159 0.29 -17.42 -1.52
CA ALA A 159 -0.82 -17.70 -2.42
C ALA A 159 -2.08 -18.14 -1.66
N ASP A 160 -3.24 -17.68 -2.10
CA ASP A 160 -4.54 -18.16 -1.67
C ASP A 160 -4.74 -19.59 -2.18
N PRO A 161 -4.85 -20.61 -1.29
CA PRO A 161 -5.04 -21.98 -1.73
C PRO A 161 -6.37 -22.22 -2.45
N ALA A 162 -7.38 -21.36 -2.26
CA ALA A 162 -8.69 -21.51 -2.90
C ALA A 162 -8.71 -20.96 -4.34
N SER A 163 -7.78 -20.07 -4.71
CA SER A 163 -7.81 -19.39 -6.01
C SER A 163 -6.45 -19.22 -6.69
N GLY A 164 -5.35 -19.66 -6.06
CA GLY A 164 -3.99 -19.42 -6.55
C GLY A 164 -3.54 -17.96 -6.54
N ALA A 165 -4.36 -17.05 -6.00
CA ALA A 165 -4.15 -15.61 -6.03
C ALA A 165 -3.11 -15.12 -5.02
N PHE A 166 -2.53 -13.93 -5.23
CA PHE A 166 -1.69 -13.33 -4.19
C PHE A 166 -2.54 -12.85 -3.02
N ARG A 167 -2.18 -13.27 -1.81
CA ARG A 167 -2.91 -12.93 -0.58
C ARG A 167 -2.13 -11.94 0.26
N PHE A 168 -2.83 -10.91 0.72
CA PHE A 168 -2.33 -9.91 1.66
C PHE A 168 -3.22 -9.86 2.89
N SER A 169 -2.68 -9.48 4.05
CA SER A 169 -3.44 -9.42 5.29
C SER A 169 -2.92 -8.36 6.24
N TRP A 170 -3.82 -7.86 7.08
CA TRP A 170 -3.55 -6.85 8.08
C TRP A 170 -4.55 -6.94 9.22
N ILE A 171 -4.23 -6.34 10.37
CA ILE A 171 -5.15 -6.19 11.48
C ILE A 171 -5.72 -4.78 11.47
N GLY A 172 -7.01 -4.65 11.80
CA GLY A 172 -7.65 -3.37 11.99
C GLY A 172 -8.91 -3.41 12.83
N ASP A 173 -9.52 -2.24 13.02
CA ASP A 173 -10.85 -2.14 13.64
C ASP A 173 -11.98 -2.44 12.64
N ARG A 174 -13.22 -2.26 13.11
CA ARG A 174 -14.43 -2.42 12.28
C ARG A 174 -14.43 -1.54 11.03
N GLU A 175 -13.89 -0.32 11.14
CA GLU A 175 -13.86 0.67 10.07
C GLU A 175 -12.65 0.49 9.14
N GLY A 176 -11.84 -0.55 9.38
CA GLY A 176 -10.70 -0.90 8.55
C GLY A 176 -9.48 -0.03 8.81
N ARG A 177 -9.44 0.72 9.92
CA ARG A 177 -8.21 1.40 10.34
C ARG A 177 -7.16 0.37 10.68
N VAL A 178 -6.00 0.47 10.05
CA VAL A 178 -4.93 -0.52 10.18
C VAL A 178 -4.17 -0.29 11.49
N PHE A 179 -3.82 -1.39 12.15
CA PHE A 179 -3.00 -1.41 13.36
C PHE A 179 -1.64 -2.05 13.08
N THR A 180 -0.68 -1.80 13.98
CA THR A 180 0.62 -2.48 13.92
C THR A 180 0.39 -3.98 13.96
N SER A 181 0.86 -4.65 12.92
CA SER A 181 0.57 -6.04 12.66
C SER A 181 1.90 -6.81 12.73
N PRO A 182 2.14 -7.64 13.75
CA PRO A 182 3.38 -8.41 13.84
C PRO A 182 3.43 -9.45 12.71
N PRO A 183 4.51 -9.54 11.92
CA PRO A 183 4.62 -10.49 10.83
C PRO A 183 4.35 -11.94 11.25
N GLU A 184 4.67 -12.30 12.50
CA GLU A 184 4.52 -13.64 13.06
C GLU A 184 3.06 -14.12 13.12
N LEU A 185 2.09 -13.21 13.04
CA LEU A 185 0.66 -13.56 12.96
C LEU A 185 0.27 -14.08 11.58
N PHE A 186 1.07 -13.79 10.56
CA PHE A 186 0.74 -14.01 9.15
C PHE A 186 1.71 -14.97 8.47
N THR A 187 2.90 -15.16 9.02
CA THR A 187 3.81 -16.21 8.58
C THR A 187 3.07 -17.55 8.69
N PRO A 188 2.96 -18.32 7.60
CA PRO A 188 2.47 -19.68 7.69
C PRO A 188 3.34 -20.39 8.72
N ARG A 189 2.74 -20.87 9.82
CA ARG A 189 3.44 -21.83 10.67
C ARG A 189 3.71 -23.03 9.77
N SER A 190 4.93 -23.16 9.26
CA SER A 190 5.42 -24.39 8.68
C SER A 190 4.94 -25.50 9.61
N ARG A 191 4.12 -26.42 9.09
CA ARG A 191 3.51 -27.52 9.84
C ARG A 191 4.48 -27.96 10.94
N ALA A 192 4.09 -27.79 12.21
CA ALA A 192 4.63 -28.64 13.24
C ALA A 192 4.20 -30.06 12.84
N ALA A 193 5.14 -30.79 12.25
CA ALA A 193 5.02 -32.21 11.96
C ALA A 193 5.17 -33.01 13.25
#